data_AF-A0A813DEP6-F1
#
_entry.id   AF-A0A813DEP6-F1
#
_cell.length_a   1.000
_cell.length_b   1.000
_cell.length_c   1.000
_cell.angle_alpha   90.00
_cell.angle_beta   90.00
_cell.angle_gamma   90.00
#
_symmetry.space_group_name_H-M   'P 1'
#
loop_
_entity.id
_entity.type
_entity.pdbx_description
1 polymer ?
#
loop_
_entity_poly.entity_id
_entity_poly.type
_entity_poly.pdbx_seq_one_letter_code
_entity_poly.pdbx_strand_id
1 'polypeptide(L)'
;MVWACASRDQMPEAAFGFEGRATVVQGLGGEELVVAELSKDHSAGMLVLAGLEAESQSSSSSQLCSLGSLRLEASRQGYVWRAKDPSPLAERAAELGGSEYLRLLECPVALGFLDPALRVAVADQSKPAMHLSVLEHASV
;
A
#
# COMPACT_ATOMS: atom_id res chain seq x y z
N MET A 1 9.84 5.48 3.74
CA MET A 1 9.36 4.30 3.00
C MET A 1 8.21 3.68 3.77
N VAL A 2 7.20 3.16 3.08
CA VAL A 2 6.00 2.53 3.65
C VAL A 2 5.97 1.06 3.28
N TRP A 3 5.68 0.20 4.24
CA TRP A 3 5.82 -1.25 4.14
C TRP A 3 4.49 -1.96 4.40
N ALA A 4 4.28 -3.08 3.71
CA ALA A 4 3.34 -4.12 4.12
C ALA A 4 4.10 -5.23 4.83
N CYS A 5 3.63 -5.59 6.02
CA CYS A 5 4.19 -6.64 6.86
C CYS A 5 3.08 -7.64 7.22
N ALA A 6 3.41 -8.92 7.31
CA ALA A 6 2.51 -9.94 7.84
C ALA A 6 2.54 -10.03 9.38
N SER A 7 3.59 -9.54 10.02
CA SER A 7 3.71 -9.47 11.49
C SER A 7 4.38 -8.19 11.97
N ARG A 8 4.20 -7.88 13.26
CA ARG A 8 4.83 -6.71 13.90
C ARG A 8 6.36 -6.85 13.98
N ASP A 9 6.87 -8.07 14.07
CA ASP A 9 8.31 -8.34 14.21
C ASP A 9 9.10 -8.01 12.94
N GLN A 10 8.41 -7.91 11.80
CA GLN A 10 8.99 -7.47 10.53
C GLN A 10 9.11 -5.95 10.42
N MET A 11 8.44 -5.20 11.31
CA MET A 11 8.45 -3.74 11.26
C MET A 11 9.77 -3.20 11.85
N PRO A 12 10.48 -2.32 11.12
CA PRO A 12 11.67 -1.68 11.66
C PRO A 12 11.36 -0.90 12.96
N GLU A 13 12.27 -0.91 13.93
CA GLU A 13 12.08 -0.18 15.21
C GLU A 13 11.88 1.34 15.01
N ALA A 14 12.49 1.90 13.97
CA ALA A 14 12.36 3.30 13.60
C ALA A 14 11.14 3.59 12.69
N ALA A 15 10.19 2.66 12.56
CA ALA A 15 8.96 2.89 11.82
C ALA A 15 8.05 3.87 12.56
N PHE A 16 7.36 4.72 11.81
CA PHE A 16 6.41 5.69 12.33
C PHE A 16 5.05 5.50 11.66
N GLY A 17 3.97 5.71 12.41
CA GLY A 17 2.60 5.65 11.90
C GLY A 17 2.29 6.73 10.86
N PHE A 18 1.30 6.45 10.02
CA PHE A 18 0.74 7.36 9.03
C PHE A 18 -0.77 7.13 8.93
N GLU A 19 -1.48 8.05 8.28
CA GLU A 19 -2.91 7.91 7.98
C GLU A 19 -3.07 7.52 6.52
N GLY A 20 -4.04 6.69 6.18
CA GLY A 20 -4.16 6.26 4.80
C GLY A 20 -5.35 5.36 4.55
N ARG A 21 -5.37 4.82 3.34
CA ARG A 21 -6.42 3.92 2.89
C ARG A 21 -5.79 2.78 2.11
N ALA A 22 -6.10 1.56 2.51
CA ALA A 22 -5.80 0.37 1.75
C ALA A 22 -7.04 -0.05 0.96
N THR A 23 -6.89 -0.30 -0.34
CA THR A 23 -7.96 -0.82 -1.20
C THR A 23 -7.51 -2.07 -1.94
N VAL A 24 -8.36 -3.09 -1.99
CA VAL A 24 -8.16 -4.28 -2.81
C VAL A 24 -9.18 -4.21 -3.94
N VAL A 25 -8.75 -4.24 -5.20
CA VAL A 25 -9.63 -3.95 -6.36
C VAL A 25 -10.17 -5.23 -7.00
N GLN A 26 -9.54 -6.38 -6.75
CA GLN A 26 -10.00 -7.68 -7.23
C GLN A 26 -10.09 -8.66 -6.05
N GLY A 27 -11.28 -8.69 -5.43
CA GLY A 27 -11.69 -9.75 -4.53
C GLY A 27 -11.97 -11.08 -5.25
N LEU A 28 -12.20 -12.14 -4.47
CA LEU A 28 -12.64 -13.43 -4.99
C LEU A 28 -14.03 -13.27 -5.64
N GLY A 29 -14.19 -13.72 -6.89
CA GLY A 29 -15.48 -13.64 -7.60
C GLY A 29 -15.72 -12.37 -8.43
N GLY A 30 -14.72 -11.49 -8.56
CA GLY A 30 -14.79 -10.31 -9.45
C GLY A 30 -15.50 -9.09 -8.86
N GLU A 31 -16.09 -9.22 -7.68
CA GLU A 31 -16.69 -8.16 -6.89
C GLU A 31 -16.06 -8.22 -5.49
N GLU A 32 -15.05 -7.39 -5.22
CA GLU A 32 -14.96 -6.74 -3.90
C GLU A 32 -13.89 -5.64 -3.90
N LEU A 33 -14.36 -4.45 -3.54
CA LEU A 33 -13.53 -3.32 -3.11
C LEU A 33 -13.50 -3.32 -1.58
N VAL A 34 -12.52 -3.98 -0.97
CA VAL A 34 -12.31 -3.88 0.48
C VAL A 34 -11.53 -2.62 0.76
N VAL A 35 -12.11 -1.71 1.54
CA VAL A 35 -11.49 -0.44 1.95
C VAL A 35 -11.18 -0.50 3.45
N ALA A 36 -9.90 -0.42 3.81
CA ALA A 36 -9.46 -0.30 5.19
C ALA A 36 -8.87 1.10 5.42
N GLU A 37 -9.42 1.83 6.40
CA GLU A 37 -8.85 3.09 6.86
C GLU A 37 -7.70 2.81 7.83
N LEU A 38 -6.56 3.45 7.58
CA LEU A 38 -5.34 3.36 8.37
C LEU A 38 -5.20 4.63 9.20
N SER A 39 -4.89 4.47 10.48
CA SER A 39 -4.65 5.59 11.40
C SER A 39 -3.27 5.47 12.05
N LYS A 40 -2.76 6.58 12.57
CA LYS A 40 -1.39 6.68 13.11
C LYS A 40 -1.10 5.68 14.24
N ASP A 41 -2.11 5.36 15.03
CA ASP A 41 -1.98 4.61 16.29
C ASP A 41 -2.46 3.16 16.17
N HIS A 42 -2.95 2.75 15.00
CA HIS A 42 -3.54 1.43 14.81
C HIS A 42 -2.97 0.73 13.57
N SER A 43 -2.54 -0.51 13.76
CA SER A 43 -2.38 -1.45 12.66
C SER A 43 -3.78 -1.84 12.16
N ALA A 44 -4.08 -1.59 10.88
CA ALA A 44 -5.27 -2.17 10.28
C ALA A 44 -5.01 -3.66 9.99
N GLY A 45 -5.82 -4.53 10.57
CA GLY A 45 -5.85 -5.93 10.20
C GLY A 45 -6.70 -6.11 8.95
N MET A 46 -6.17 -6.83 7.96
CA MET A 46 -6.97 -7.31 6.84
C MET A 46 -7.22 -8.80 7.06
N LEU A 47 -8.49 -9.21 7.05
CA LEU A 47 -8.83 -10.63 7.07
C LEU A 47 -8.50 -11.23 5.70
N VAL A 48 -7.63 -12.22 5.68
CA VAL A 48 -7.37 -13.01 4.47
C VAL A 48 -8.20 -14.28 4.59
N LEU A 49 -9.16 -14.47 3.68
CA LEU A 49 -9.97 -15.69 3.63
C LEU A 49 -9.08 -16.89 3.24
N ALA A 50 -9.34 -18.04 3.85
CA ALA A 50 -8.57 -19.25 3.64
C ALA A 50 -8.89 -19.91 2.27
N GLY A 51 -7.89 -20.55 1.66
CA GLY A 51 -7.95 -21.07 0.28
C GLY A 51 -9.11 -22.01 -0.04
N LEU A 52 -9.63 -22.78 0.94
CA LEU A 52 -10.74 -23.71 0.72
C LEU A 52 -12.07 -22.99 0.42
N GLU A 53 -12.30 -21.81 1.01
CA GLU A 53 -13.49 -20.99 0.73
C GLU A 53 -13.36 -20.31 -0.64
N ALA A 54 -12.14 -19.93 -1.01
CA ALA A 54 -11.78 -19.34 -2.30
C ALA A 54 -11.92 -20.33 -3.47
N GLU A 55 -11.57 -21.60 -3.26
CA GLU A 55 -11.66 -22.67 -4.26
C GLU A 55 -13.11 -23.00 -4.62
N SER A 56 -14.00 -23.08 -3.63
CA SER A 56 -15.44 -23.32 -3.83
C SER A 56 -16.18 -22.20 -4.59
N GLN A 57 -15.58 -21.01 -4.69
CA GLN A 57 -16.13 -19.86 -5.43
C GLN A 57 -15.42 -19.64 -6.78
N SER A 58 -14.45 -20.48 -7.14
CA SER A 58 -13.63 -20.31 -8.33
C SER A 58 -14.13 -21.17 -9.50
N SER A 59 -14.62 -20.52 -10.56
CA SER A 59 -15.06 -21.20 -11.79
C SER A 59 -14.21 -20.90 -13.02
N SER A 60 -13.07 -20.19 -12.88
CA SER A 60 -12.22 -19.83 -14.02
C SER A 60 -10.73 -19.66 -13.69
N SER A 61 -9.91 -19.90 -14.71
CA SER A 61 -8.49 -20.25 -14.68
C SER A 61 -7.49 -19.09 -14.53
N SER A 62 -7.83 -18.01 -13.82
CA SER A 62 -6.88 -16.94 -13.54
C SER A 62 -7.24 -16.19 -12.26
N GLN A 63 -7.16 -16.88 -11.12
CA GLN A 63 -7.27 -16.24 -9.82
C GLN A 63 -6.03 -15.39 -9.56
N LEU A 64 -6.14 -14.10 -9.80
CA LEU A 64 -5.18 -13.13 -9.27
C LEU A 64 -5.33 -13.13 -7.75
N CYS A 65 -4.20 -13.27 -7.04
CA CYS A 65 -4.18 -13.16 -5.58
C CYS A 65 -4.69 -11.77 -5.19
N SER A 66 -5.67 -11.67 -4.27
CA SER A 66 -6.29 -10.39 -3.90
C SER A 66 -5.26 -9.33 -3.46
N LEU A 67 -4.19 -9.76 -2.78
CA LEU A 67 -3.05 -8.91 -2.41
C LEU A 67 -2.30 -8.30 -3.61
N GLY A 68 -2.28 -8.96 -4.76
CA GLY A 68 -1.70 -8.41 -6.00
C GLY A 68 -2.45 -7.17 -6.51
N SER A 69 -3.73 -7.03 -6.14
CA SER A 69 -4.54 -5.84 -6.46
C SER A 69 -4.57 -4.80 -5.35
N LEU A 70 -3.80 -5.00 -4.27
CA LEU A 70 -3.72 -4.07 -3.15
C LEU A 70 -3.13 -2.73 -3.61
N ARG A 71 -3.86 -1.66 -3.33
CA ARG A 71 -3.44 -0.27 -3.49
C ARG A 71 -3.41 0.40 -2.13
N LEU A 72 -2.45 1.29 -1.96
CA LEU A 72 -2.27 2.05 -0.74
C LEU A 72 -2.20 3.52 -1.08
N GLU A 73 -3.00 4.30 -0.36
CA GLU A 73 -2.85 5.74 -0.26
C GLU A 73 -2.37 6.05 1.15
N ALA A 74 -1.25 6.76 1.25
CA ALA A 74 -0.72 7.19 2.54
C ALA A 74 -0.73 8.71 2.62
N SER A 75 -0.81 9.24 3.83
CA SER A 75 -0.82 10.66 4.10
C SER A 75 -0.12 10.93 5.43
N ARG A 76 0.68 11.99 5.44
CA ARG A 76 1.34 12.48 6.64
C ARG A 76 1.67 13.96 6.44
N GLN A 77 1.45 14.77 7.49
CA GLN A 77 1.78 16.19 7.45
C GLN A 77 3.27 16.40 7.14
N GLY A 78 3.55 17.25 6.15
CA GLY A 78 4.91 17.55 5.69
C GLY A 78 5.49 16.50 4.75
N TYR A 79 4.68 15.56 4.25
CA TYR A 79 5.11 14.54 3.30
C TYR A 79 4.14 14.44 2.12
N VAL A 80 4.65 13.97 0.98
CA VAL A 80 3.87 13.59 -0.20
C VAL A 80 4.00 12.09 -0.42
N TRP A 81 2.88 11.43 -0.65
CA TRP A 81 2.86 10.00 -0.96
C TRP A 81 3.24 9.76 -2.41
N ARG A 82 4.12 8.78 -2.59
CA ARG A 82 4.53 8.24 -3.88
C ARG A 82 4.47 6.73 -3.81
N ALA A 83 3.44 6.15 -4.42
CA ALA A 83 3.33 4.71 -4.58
C ALA A 83 4.48 4.18 -5.45
N LYS A 84 4.87 2.92 -5.23
CA LYS A 84 5.61 2.20 -6.26
C LYS A 84 4.65 1.80 -7.38
N ASP A 85 5.06 2.08 -8.60
CA ASP A 85 4.33 1.74 -9.81
C ASP A 85 5.34 1.15 -10.83
N PRO A 86 5.17 -0.12 -11.26
CA PRO A 86 4.11 -1.06 -10.84
C PRO A 86 4.18 -1.45 -9.35
N SER A 87 3.07 -1.95 -8.80
CA SER A 87 3.01 -2.46 -7.43
C SER A 87 3.87 -3.72 -7.30
N PRO A 88 4.79 -3.81 -6.32
CA PRO A 88 5.61 -5.02 -6.14
C PRO A 88 4.78 -6.28 -5.86
N LEU A 89 3.60 -6.12 -5.25
CA LEU A 89 2.68 -7.24 -5.04
C LEU A 89 2.03 -7.68 -6.35
N ALA A 90 1.72 -6.73 -7.23
CA ALA A 90 1.17 -7.02 -8.56
C ALA A 90 2.22 -7.72 -9.44
N GLU A 91 3.46 -7.21 -9.45
CA GLU A 91 4.58 -7.81 -10.19
C GLU A 91 4.81 -9.26 -9.75
N ARG A 92 4.99 -9.51 -8.45
CA ARG A 92 5.21 -10.87 -7.94
C ARG A 92 4.03 -11.80 -8.18
N ALA A 93 2.80 -11.31 -8.06
CA ALA A 93 1.61 -12.10 -8.35
C ALA A 93 1.57 -12.53 -9.83
N ALA A 94 1.95 -11.63 -10.75
CA ALA A 94 2.00 -11.92 -12.18
C ALA A 94 3.17 -12.85 -12.57
N GLU A 95 4.35 -12.66 -11.97
CA GLU A 95 5.56 -13.41 -12.31
C GLU A 95 5.62 -14.80 -11.66
N LEU A 96 5.24 -14.90 -10.38
CA LEU A 96 5.46 -16.10 -9.57
C LEU A 96 4.16 -16.87 -9.31
N GLY A 97 2.99 -16.28 -9.59
CA GLY A 97 1.69 -16.85 -9.22
C GLY A 97 1.56 -17.11 -7.71
N GLY A 98 0.68 -18.01 -7.29
CA GLY A 98 0.58 -18.45 -5.89
C GLY A 98 0.07 -17.38 -4.91
N SER A 99 0.44 -17.50 -3.63
CA SER A 99 -0.08 -16.65 -2.55
C SER A 99 0.93 -15.59 -2.09
N GLU A 100 0.62 -14.32 -2.34
CA GLU A 100 1.41 -13.18 -1.83
C GLU A 100 1.43 -13.11 -0.30
N TYR A 101 0.42 -13.67 0.38
CA TYR A 101 0.39 -13.72 1.83
C TYR A 101 1.53 -14.56 2.40
N LEU A 102 1.78 -15.74 1.81
CA LEU A 102 2.88 -16.61 2.23
C LEU A 102 4.24 -15.91 2.05
N ARG A 103 4.40 -15.13 0.98
CA ARG A 103 5.62 -14.35 0.76
C ARG A 103 5.77 -13.20 1.75
N LEU A 104 4.67 -12.55 2.14
CA LEU A 104 4.69 -11.52 3.17
C LEU A 104 5.03 -12.09 4.56
N LEU A 105 4.72 -13.36 4.85
CA LEU A 105 5.16 -14.02 6.09
C LEU A 105 6.69 -14.11 6.17
N GLU A 106 7.36 -14.29 5.02
CA GLU A 106 8.82 -14.39 4.98
C GLU A 106 9.50 -13.02 4.95
N CYS A 107 8.97 -12.07 4.17
CA CYS A 107 9.64 -10.79 3.96
C CYS A 107 8.65 -9.62 3.75
N PRO A 108 8.80 -8.51 4.50
CA PRO A 108 7.99 -7.32 4.29
C PRO A 108 8.27 -6.68 2.92
N VAL A 109 7.27 -6.02 2.35
CA VAL A 109 7.37 -5.39 1.03
C VAL A 109 7.14 -3.90 1.13
N ALA A 110 8.08 -3.13 0.59
CA ALA A 110 7.93 -1.69 0.47
C ALA A 110 6.94 -1.34 -0.65
N LEU A 111 5.80 -0.72 -0.30
CA LEU A 111 4.73 -0.34 -1.23
C LEU A 111 4.89 1.09 -1.80
N GLY A 112 5.71 1.92 -1.17
CA GLY A 112 5.94 3.28 -1.62
C GLY A 112 6.71 4.12 -0.61
N PHE A 113 6.63 5.44 -0.80
CA PHE A 113 7.42 6.41 -0.07
C PHE A 113 6.55 7.59 0.39
N LEU A 114 6.81 8.05 1.60
CA LEU A 114 6.39 9.37 2.07
C LEU A 114 7.63 10.25 1.95
N ASP A 115 7.67 11.07 0.90
CA ASP A 115 8.79 11.96 0.61
C ASP A 115 8.58 13.29 1.35
N PRO A 116 9.61 13.85 2.01
CA PRO A 116 9.48 15.15 2.66
C PRO A 116 9.05 16.24 1.67
N ALA A 117 8.08 17.04 2.06
CA ALA A 117 7.52 18.09 1.23
C ALA A 117 7.40 19.42 1.98
N LEU A 118 7.82 20.49 1.33
CA LEU A 118 7.64 21.85 1.81
C LEU A 118 6.31 22.39 1.33
N ARG A 119 5.54 22.99 2.24
CA ARG A 119 4.34 23.73 1.90
C ARG A 119 4.72 25.19 1.67
N VAL A 120 4.61 25.65 0.42
CA VAL A 120 4.84 27.05 0.07
C VAL A 120 3.52 27.80 0.23
N ALA A 121 3.46 28.70 1.21
CA ALA A 121 2.36 29.65 1.32
C ALA A 121 2.63 30.83 0.38
N VAL A 122 1.74 31.04 -0.59
CA VAL A 122 1.78 32.24 -1.42
C VAL A 122 1.17 33.38 -0.60
N ALA A 123 1.79 34.56 -0.59
CA ALA A 123 1.30 35.73 0.16
C ALA A 123 -0.12 36.16 -0.24
N ASP A 124 -0.55 35.78 -1.44
CA ASP A 124 -1.90 35.93 -1.95
C ASP A 124 -2.75 34.71 -1.54
N GLN A 125 -3.66 34.93 -0.58
CA GLN A 125 -4.56 33.90 -0.02
C GLN A 125 -5.55 33.32 -1.05
N SER A 126 -5.63 33.89 -2.26
CA SER A 126 -6.48 33.38 -3.34
C SER A 126 -5.91 32.15 -4.05
N LYS A 127 -4.63 31.80 -3.83
CA LYS A 127 -3.98 30.65 -4.47
C LYS A 127 -3.81 29.47 -3.50
N PRO A 128 -4.10 28.23 -3.95
CA PRO A 128 -3.90 27.06 -3.12
C PRO A 128 -2.41 26.88 -2.80
N ALA A 129 -2.11 26.41 -1.59
CA ALA A 129 -0.76 26.11 -1.17
C ALA A 129 -0.16 25.01 -2.05
N MET A 130 1.07 25.22 -2.54
CA MET A 130 1.78 24.25 -3.36
C MET A 130 2.68 23.38 -2.48
N HIS A 131 2.71 22.08 -2.77
CA HIS A 131 3.60 21.12 -2.13
C HIS A 131 4.78 20.86 -3.07
N LEU A 132 6.00 21.15 -2.61
CA LEU A 132 7.24 20.86 -3.34
C LEU A 132 7.94 19.69 -2.66
N SER A 133 8.18 18.61 -3.41
CA SER A 133 8.97 17.47 -2.95
C SER A 133 10.44 17.86 -2.89
N VAL A 134 11.09 17.66 -1.74
CA VAL A 134 12.50 18.06 -1.54
C VAL A 134 13.47 17.20 -2.39
N LEU A 135 13.02 16.05 -2.88
CA LEU A 135 13.86 15.07 -3.58
C LEU A 135 14.08 15.36 -5.08
N GLU A 136 13.42 16.34 -5.69
CA GLU A 136 13.58 16.63 -7.14
C GLU A 136 14.89 17.35 -7.51
N HIS A 137 15.75 17.69 -6.53
CA HIS A 137 16.97 18.47 -6.77
C HIS A 137 18.28 17.80 -6.33
N ALA A 138 18.28 16.49 -6.11
CA ALA A 138 19.52 15.74 -5.85
C ALA A 138 20.11 15.16 -7.15
N SER A 139 20.45 16.02 -8.10
CA SER A 139 21.42 15.68 -9.16
C SER A 139 22.81 16.08 -8.67
N VAL A 140 23.57 15.10 -8.17
CA VAL A 140 25.02 15.17 -8.01
C VAL A 140 25.65 14.14 -8.92
#